data_AF-A0A1Y1KZ39-F1
#
_entry.id   AF-A0A1Y1KZ39-F1
#
_cell.length_a   1.000
_cell.length_b   1.000
_cell.length_c   1.000
_cell.angle_alpha   90.00
_cell.angle_beta   90.00
_cell.angle_gamma   90.00
#
_symmetry.space_group_name_H-M   'P 1'
#
loop_
_entity.id
_entity.type
_entity.pdbx_description
1 polymer ?
#
loop_
_entity_poly.entity_id
_entity_poly.type
_entity_poly.pdbx_seq_one_letter_code
_entity_poly.pdbx_strand_id
1 'polypeptide(L)'
;VQSLKSELGTPNTLIGSCPACKHNFFNMFCKFTCSPDQSLFVNVTDAAPKNGKLLVTELDQLISEEYGTGLYDSCKEVKFGGANSRAMDLIGGGAKDYHQMLKFLGDKKPLVGSPFQINYPESYEQPSMGPLDMMPKKCNDENPDYRCVCVDCPAVCPELPAVRKSGSCHVGALPCLSFASIFTYSVLLFAFAASVFGHVAWRRYAQHRVERTRLLHESSHSDDEDEGGPVLTEAMRDRPTKRYWINDRCDDLFYRL
;
A
#
# COMPACT_ATOMS: atom_id res chain seq x y z
N VAL A 1 -42.55 -16.84 17.36
CA VAL A 1 -42.10 -15.42 17.43
C VAL A 1 -41.01 -15.19 18.47
N GLN A 2 -41.19 -15.53 19.76
CA GLN A 2 -40.17 -15.28 20.79
C GLN A 2 -38.81 -15.96 20.48
N SER A 3 -38.83 -17.24 20.07
CA SER A 3 -37.61 -17.97 19.68
C SER A 3 -36.90 -17.30 18.51
N LEU A 4 -37.65 -16.95 17.44
CA LEU A 4 -37.08 -16.26 16.28
C LEU A 4 -36.41 -14.93 16.66
N LYS A 5 -37.02 -14.15 17.55
CA LYS A 5 -36.42 -12.90 18.05
C LYS A 5 -35.10 -13.14 18.79
N SER A 6 -35.02 -14.24 19.56
CA SER A 6 -33.79 -14.62 20.27
C SER A 6 -32.68 -14.99 19.28
N GLU A 7 -32.99 -15.84 18.30
CA GLU A 7 -32.01 -16.30 17.29
C GLU A 7 -31.52 -15.16 16.39
N LEU A 8 -32.40 -14.23 16.02
CA LEU A 8 -32.03 -13.04 15.24
C LEU A 8 -31.25 -12.00 16.05
N GLY A 9 -31.09 -12.19 17.37
CA GLY A 9 -30.30 -11.32 18.23
C GLY A 9 -28.83 -11.24 17.82
N THR A 10 -28.19 -12.39 17.55
CA THR A 10 -26.79 -12.44 17.13
C THR A 10 -26.57 -11.76 15.77
N PRO A 11 -27.30 -12.11 14.69
CA PRO A 11 -27.23 -11.37 13.42
C PRO A 11 -27.46 -9.87 13.59
N ASN A 12 -28.42 -9.44 14.42
CA ASN A 12 -28.67 -8.01 14.65
C ASN A 12 -27.43 -7.25 15.15
N THR A 13 -26.57 -7.87 15.95
CA THR A 13 -25.33 -7.25 16.42
C THR A 13 -24.28 -7.10 15.31
N LEU A 14 -24.33 -7.97 14.30
CA LEU A 14 -23.35 -8.03 13.21
C LEU A 14 -23.73 -7.11 12.04
N ILE A 15 -25.00 -7.13 11.64
CA ILE A 15 -25.52 -6.36 10.49
C ILE A 15 -26.38 -5.17 10.86
N GLY A 16 -26.52 -4.87 12.16
CA GLY A 16 -27.39 -3.81 12.65
C GLY A 16 -26.97 -2.38 12.28
N SER A 17 -25.73 -2.18 11.82
CA SER A 17 -25.23 -0.87 11.38
C SER A 17 -25.85 -0.40 10.06
N CYS A 18 -26.27 -1.34 9.20
CA CYS A 18 -26.90 -1.07 7.91
C CYS A 18 -28.39 -1.47 7.93
N PRO A 19 -29.32 -0.50 7.99
CA PRO A 19 -30.75 -0.77 8.10
C PRO A 19 -31.35 -1.57 6.92
N ALA A 20 -30.91 -1.33 5.68
CA ALA A 20 -31.35 -2.11 4.52
C ALA A 20 -30.98 -3.60 4.64
N CYS A 21 -29.72 -3.90 4.95
CA CYS A 21 -29.24 -5.26 5.16
C CYS A 21 -30.04 -5.97 6.25
N LYS A 22 -30.19 -5.29 7.41
CA LYS A 22 -31.01 -5.79 8.52
C LYS A 22 -32.45 -6.07 8.08
N HIS A 23 -33.09 -5.13 7.39
CA HIS A 23 -34.47 -5.30 6.95
C HIS A 23 -34.64 -6.50 6.02
N ASN A 24 -33.79 -6.62 4.99
CA ASN A 24 -33.85 -7.73 4.03
C ASN A 24 -33.61 -9.08 4.72
N PHE A 25 -32.61 -9.15 5.59
CA PHE A 25 -32.26 -10.38 6.31
C PHE A 25 -33.40 -10.82 7.24
N PHE A 26 -33.97 -9.88 8.00
CA PHE A 26 -35.07 -10.17 8.92
C PHE A 26 -36.34 -10.53 8.17
N ASN A 27 -36.66 -9.79 7.11
CA ASN A 27 -37.86 -10.03 6.30
C ASN A 27 -37.83 -11.44 5.69
N MET A 28 -36.67 -11.92 5.24
CA MET A 28 -36.50 -13.29 4.73
C MET A 28 -36.94 -14.34 5.76
N PHE A 29 -36.40 -14.27 6.98
CA PHE A 29 -36.74 -15.23 8.05
C PHE A 29 -38.15 -15.05 8.60
N CYS A 30 -38.65 -13.81 8.67
CA CYS A 30 -40.02 -13.52 9.10
C CYS A 30 -41.03 -14.10 8.11
N LYS A 31 -40.82 -13.94 6.80
CA LYS A 31 -41.68 -14.51 5.76
C LYS A 31 -41.58 -16.03 5.76
N PHE A 32 -40.36 -16.56 5.81
CA PHE A 32 -40.13 -18.00 5.94
C PHE A 32 -40.88 -18.62 7.12
N THR A 33 -40.86 -17.99 8.30
CA THR A 33 -41.40 -18.58 9.53
C THR A 33 -42.90 -18.33 9.73
N CYS A 34 -43.40 -17.16 9.32
CA CYS A 34 -44.70 -16.65 9.77
C CYS A 34 -45.63 -16.22 8.62
N SER A 35 -45.24 -16.37 7.35
CA SER A 35 -46.12 -16.01 6.23
C SER A 35 -47.36 -16.90 6.21
N PRO A 36 -48.57 -16.35 6.01
CA PRO A 36 -49.77 -17.17 5.82
C PRO A 36 -49.71 -18.02 4.54
N ASP A 37 -48.97 -17.55 3.54
CA ASP A 37 -48.84 -18.20 2.24
C ASP A 37 -47.56 -19.05 2.12
N GLN A 38 -47.06 -19.58 3.25
CA GLN A 38 -45.80 -20.33 3.33
C GLN A 38 -45.72 -21.49 2.33
N SER A 39 -46.85 -22.16 2.07
CA SER A 39 -46.93 -23.30 1.14
C SER A 39 -46.67 -22.94 -0.33
N LEU A 40 -46.65 -21.65 -0.70
CA LEU A 40 -46.37 -21.23 -2.08
C LEU A 40 -44.87 -21.22 -2.41
N PHE A 41 -44.01 -21.11 -1.40
CA PHE A 41 -42.57 -20.92 -1.58
C PHE A 41 -41.69 -21.77 -0.65
N VAL A 42 -42.28 -22.61 0.21
CA VAL A 42 -41.57 -23.56 1.08
C VAL A 42 -42.07 -24.96 0.84
N ASN A 43 -41.17 -25.89 0.54
CA ASN A 43 -41.45 -27.30 0.31
C ASN A 43 -40.75 -28.17 1.35
N VAL A 44 -41.48 -29.02 2.07
CA VAL A 44 -40.89 -29.93 3.06
C VAL A 44 -40.38 -31.19 2.36
N THR A 45 -39.10 -31.48 2.49
CA THR A 45 -38.45 -32.63 1.82
C THR A 45 -38.22 -33.81 2.78
N ASP A 46 -37.99 -33.55 4.07
CA ASP A 46 -37.82 -34.60 5.08
C ASP A 46 -38.48 -34.23 6.42
N ALA A 47 -39.01 -35.25 7.09
CA ALA A 47 -39.61 -35.11 8.41
C ALA A 47 -39.46 -36.39 9.25
N ALA A 48 -39.17 -36.22 10.54
CA ALA A 48 -38.99 -37.30 11.49
C ALA A 48 -40.07 -37.32 12.58
N PRO A 49 -40.52 -38.50 13.06
CA PRO A 49 -41.48 -38.58 14.16
C PRO A 49 -40.83 -38.14 15.49
N LYS A 50 -41.49 -37.22 16.20
CA LYS A 50 -41.09 -36.73 17.53
C LYS A 50 -42.33 -36.46 18.38
N ASN A 51 -42.43 -37.12 19.53
CA ASN A 51 -43.54 -36.95 20.50
C ASN A 51 -44.94 -37.08 19.85
N GLY A 52 -45.13 -38.06 18.96
CA GLY A 52 -46.40 -38.29 18.28
C GLY A 52 -46.76 -37.26 17.20
N LYS A 53 -45.84 -36.37 16.83
CA LYS A 53 -45.96 -35.41 15.73
C LYS A 53 -44.81 -35.57 14.74
N LEU A 54 -44.95 -35.01 13.54
CA LEU A 54 -43.85 -34.92 12.59
C LEU A 54 -43.06 -33.63 12.83
N LEU A 55 -41.75 -33.76 13.02
CA LEU A 55 -40.79 -32.67 13.08
C LEU A 55 -40.12 -32.55 11.71
N VAL A 56 -40.19 -31.37 11.12
CA VAL A 56 -39.49 -31.09 9.85
C VAL A 56 -37.97 -31.10 10.08
N THR A 57 -37.26 -31.90 9.29
CA THR A 57 -35.79 -32.08 9.37
C THR A 57 -35.07 -31.46 8.19
N GLU A 58 -35.73 -31.36 7.04
CA GLU A 58 -35.23 -30.72 5.83
C GLU A 58 -36.36 -30.10 5.02
N LEU A 59 -36.08 -28.97 4.38
CA LEU A 59 -37.00 -28.30 3.47
C LEU A 59 -36.24 -27.48 2.44
N ASP A 60 -36.95 -27.11 1.37
CA ASP A 60 -36.50 -26.18 0.35
C ASP A 60 -37.26 -24.86 0.49
N GLN A 61 -36.55 -23.74 0.43
CA GLN A 61 -37.11 -22.40 0.41
C GLN A 61 -36.79 -21.72 -0.93
N LEU A 62 -37.83 -21.31 -1.66
CA LEU A 62 -37.70 -20.58 -2.91
C LEU A 62 -37.49 -19.08 -2.63
N ILE A 63 -36.39 -18.54 -3.14
CA ILE A 63 -36.03 -17.12 -3.09
C ILE A 63 -35.81 -16.65 -4.52
N SER A 64 -36.37 -15.49 -4.89
CA SER A 64 -36.13 -14.92 -6.22
C SER A 64 -34.68 -14.44 -6.33
N GLU A 65 -34.11 -14.55 -7.53
CA GLU A 65 -32.76 -14.05 -7.81
C GLU A 65 -32.63 -12.55 -7.47
N GLU A 66 -33.66 -11.76 -7.79
CA GLU A 66 -33.70 -10.33 -7.45
C GLU A 66 -33.60 -10.11 -5.94
N TYR A 67 -34.39 -10.83 -5.14
CA TYR A 67 -34.36 -10.68 -3.69
C TYR A 67 -33.06 -11.19 -3.08
N GLY A 68 -32.57 -12.35 -3.53
CA GLY A 68 -31.30 -12.93 -3.08
C GLY A 68 -30.12 -12.03 -3.36
N THR A 69 -30.01 -11.54 -4.60
CA THR A 69 -28.97 -10.59 -5.02
C THR A 69 -29.06 -9.29 -4.24
N GLY A 70 -30.26 -8.71 -4.11
CA GLY A 70 -30.46 -7.48 -3.35
C GLY A 70 -30.14 -7.62 -1.86
N LEU A 71 -30.47 -8.76 -1.24
CA LEU A 71 -30.08 -9.09 0.12
C LEU A 71 -28.55 -9.12 0.24
N TYR A 72 -27.86 -9.88 -0.60
CA TYR A 72 -26.41 -9.99 -0.59
C TYR A 72 -25.73 -8.63 -0.82
N ASP A 73 -26.15 -7.89 -1.84
CA ASP A 73 -25.58 -6.59 -2.19
C ASP A 73 -25.79 -5.54 -1.11
N SER A 74 -26.90 -5.59 -0.39
CA SER A 74 -27.15 -4.70 0.74
C SER A 74 -26.23 -4.98 1.93
N CYS A 75 -25.68 -6.20 2.04
CA CYS A 75 -24.91 -6.67 3.19
C CYS A 75 -23.40 -6.82 2.93
N LYS A 76 -22.95 -6.97 1.67
CA LYS A 76 -21.58 -7.38 1.31
C LYS A 76 -20.46 -6.45 1.78
N GLU A 77 -20.74 -5.15 1.93
CA GLU A 77 -19.77 -4.15 2.39
C GLU A 77 -19.95 -3.75 3.86
N VAL A 78 -20.95 -4.29 4.56
CA VAL A 78 -21.22 -3.98 5.97
C VAL A 78 -20.04 -4.44 6.82
N LYS A 79 -19.53 -3.53 7.66
CA LYS A 79 -18.39 -3.77 8.55
C LYS A 79 -18.85 -4.09 9.96
N PHE A 80 -18.28 -5.14 10.54
CA PHE A 80 -18.43 -5.39 11.96
C PHE A 80 -17.31 -4.70 12.74
N GLY A 81 -17.64 -3.58 13.39
CA GLY A 81 -16.66 -2.72 14.08
C GLY A 81 -15.82 -3.42 15.14
N GLY A 82 -16.34 -4.47 15.80
CA GLY A 82 -15.60 -5.20 16.84
C GLY A 82 -14.42 -6.03 16.33
N ALA A 83 -14.45 -6.47 15.07
CA ALA A 83 -13.39 -7.29 14.45
C ALA A 83 -12.72 -6.64 13.24
N ASN A 84 -13.18 -5.44 12.83
CA ASN A 84 -12.77 -4.76 11.60
C ASN A 84 -12.86 -5.65 10.34
N SER A 85 -13.76 -6.64 10.35
CA SER A 85 -14.03 -7.57 9.26
C SER A 85 -15.37 -7.26 8.61
N ARG A 86 -15.67 -7.89 7.46
CA ARG A 86 -17.02 -7.78 6.87
C ARG A 86 -17.98 -8.62 7.70
N ALA A 87 -19.19 -8.13 7.93
CA ALA A 87 -20.23 -8.89 8.62
C ALA A 87 -20.54 -10.20 7.87
N MET A 88 -20.50 -10.16 6.54
CA MET A 88 -20.68 -11.32 5.67
C MET A 88 -19.67 -12.45 5.88
N ASP A 89 -18.47 -12.15 6.38
CA ASP A 89 -17.49 -13.20 6.71
C ASP A 89 -17.97 -14.05 7.89
N LEU A 90 -18.75 -13.45 8.80
CA LEU A 90 -19.28 -14.09 9.99
C LEU A 90 -20.66 -14.74 9.74
N ILE A 91 -21.56 -14.05 9.03
CA ILE A 91 -22.93 -14.54 8.79
C ILE A 91 -23.10 -15.34 7.51
N GLY A 92 -22.19 -15.19 6.54
CA GLY A 92 -22.24 -15.87 5.25
C GLY A 92 -21.03 -16.76 4.99
N GLY A 93 -20.14 -16.94 5.97
CA GLY A 93 -18.96 -17.80 5.84
C GLY A 93 -17.98 -17.37 4.75
N GLY A 94 -17.92 -16.07 4.41
CA GLY A 94 -17.07 -15.54 3.33
C GLY A 94 -17.66 -15.75 1.93
N ALA A 95 -18.98 -15.93 1.83
CA ALA A 95 -19.71 -15.99 0.57
C ALA A 95 -19.39 -14.79 -0.34
N LYS A 96 -19.14 -15.08 -1.62
CA LYS A 96 -18.92 -14.07 -2.67
C LYS A 96 -20.17 -13.73 -3.47
N ASP A 97 -21.22 -14.50 -3.26
CA ASP A 97 -22.47 -14.44 -4.00
C ASP A 97 -23.64 -14.86 -3.09
N TYR A 98 -24.86 -14.48 -3.47
CA TYR A 98 -26.05 -14.73 -2.68
C TYR A 98 -26.34 -16.23 -2.52
N HIS A 99 -26.06 -17.07 -3.53
CA HIS A 99 -26.22 -18.52 -3.41
C HIS A 99 -25.36 -19.12 -2.31
N GLN A 100 -24.09 -18.70 -2.25
CA GLN A 100 -23.16 -19.19 -1.22
C GLN A 100 -23.57 -18.71 0.18
N MET A 101 -24.07 -17.47 0.28
CA MET A 101 -24.58 -16.92 1.52
C MET A 101 -25.80 -17.71 2.00
N LEU A 102 -26.80 -17.90 1.13
CA LEU A 102 -28.02 -18.63 1.48
C LEU A 102 -27.70 -20.08 1.84
N LYS A 103 -26.82 -20.74 1.09
CA LYS A 103 -26.33 -22.08 1.42
C LYS A 103 -25.71 -22.13 2.81
N PHE A 104 -24.84 -21.19 3.15
CA PHE A 104 -24.24 -21.14 4.49
C PHE A 104 -25.28 -20.94 5.59
N LEU A 105 -26.29 -20.10 5.35
CA LEU A 105 -27.38 -19.86 6.30
C LEU A 105 -28.30 -21.07 6.47
N GLY A 106 -28.49 -21.87 5.41
CA GLY A 106 -29.36 -23.04 5.41
C GLY A 106 -28.69 -24.35 5.81
N ASP A 107 -27.36 -24.44 5.70
CA ASP A 107 -26.60 -25.61 6.10
C ASP A 107 -26.78 -25.89 7.60
N LYS A 108 -27.21 -27.12 7.91
CA LYS A 108 -27.42 -27.58 9.28
C LYS A 108 -26.11 -27.55 10.08
N LYS A 109 -25.97 -26.58 10.98
CA LYS A 109 -24.82 -26.43 11.88
C LYS A 109 -25.31 -26.03 13.28
N PRO A 110 -25.48 -26.99 14.19
CA PRO A 110 -26.16 -26.78 15.48
C PRO A 110 -25.60 -25.66 16.39
N LEU A 111 -24.38 -25.17 16.13
CA LEU A 111 -23.71 -24.16 16.95
C LEU A 111 -23.59 -22.77 16.29
N VAL A 112 -23.62 -22.69 14.95
CA VAL A 112 -23.26 -21.44 14.22
C VAL A 112 -24.16 -21.17 13.01
N GLY A 113 -25.02 -22.11 12.62
CA GLY A 113 -25.87 -22.01 11.43
C GLY A 113 -27.28 -22.51 11.69
N SER A 114 -27.90 -23.13 10.68
CA SER A 114 -29.29 -23.54 10.78
C SER A 114 -29.49 -24.71 11.75
N PRO A 115 -30.58 -24.73 12.54
CA PRO A 115 -30.92 -25.86 13.41
C PRO A 115 -31.32 -27.14 12.65
N PHE A 116 -31.78 -27.00 11.41
CA PHE A 116 -32.15 -28.08 10.49
C PHE A 116 -31.78 -27.67 9.05
N GLN A 117 -31.80 -28.59 8.10
CA GLN A 117 -31.31 -28.26 6.75
C GLN A 117 -32.36 -27.43 5.98
N ILE A 118 -31.93 -26.31 5.40
CA ILE A 118 -32.73 -25.47 4.52
C ILE A 118 -31.98 -25.36 3.18
N ASN A 119 -32.58 -25.83 2.11
CA ASN A 119 -32.00 -25.72 0.78
C ASN A 119 -32.61 -24.53 0.03
N TYR A 120 -31.80 -23.92 -0.84
CA TYR A 120 -32.20 -22.79 -1.68
C TYR A 120 -31.97 -23.15 -3.16
N PRO A 121 -32.86 -23.95 -3.77
CA PRO A 121 -32.70 -24.38 -5.15
C PRO A 121 -32.95 -23.21 -6.13
N GLU A 122 -32.22 -23.18 -7.23
CA GLU A 122 -32.38 -22.20 -8.32
C GLU A 122 -33.62 -22.49 -9.18
N SER A 123 -33.95 -23.76 -9.36
CA SER A 123 -35.09 -24.22 -10.15
C SER A 123 -35.96 -25.16 -9.32
N TYR A 124 -37.26 -25.15 -9.61
CA TYR A 124 -38.23 -25.95 -8.88
C TYR A 124 -39.12 -26.74 -9.84
N GLU A 125 -39.41 -27.99 -9.47
CA GLU A 125 -40.13 -28.92 -10.36
C GLU A 125 -41.64 -28.69 -10.37
N GLN A 126 -42.22 -28.09 -9.31
CA GLN A 126 -43.67 -27.97 -9.22
C GLN A 126 -44.16 -26.66 -9.82
N PRO A 127 -45.06 -26.68 -10.83
CA PRO A 127 -45.46 -25.49 -11.58
C PRO A 127 -46.22 -24.43 -10.76
N SER A 128 -46.79 -24.81 -9.63
CA SER A 128 -47.65 -23.96 -8.80
C SER A 128 -46.90 -23.24 -7.67
N MET A 129 -45.64 -23.59 -7.43
CA MET A 129 -44.81 -22.94 -6.42
C MET A 129 -43.85 -21.98 -7.07
N GLY A 130 -43.58 -20.89 -6.39
CA GLY A 130 -42.67 -19.85 -6.87
C GLY A 130 -42.12 -19.04 -5.70
N PRO A 131 -41.02 -18.31 -5.92
CA PRO A 131 -40.52 -17.41 -4.90
C PRO A 131 -41.58 -16.37 -4.55
N LEU A 132 -41.68 -16.04 -3.26
CA LEU A 132 -42.55 -14.98 -2.80
C LEU A 132 -42.11 -13.64 -3.40
N ASP A 133 -43.05 -12.85 -3.90
CA ASP A 133 -42.79 -11.50 -4.38
C ASP A 133 -42.38 -10.60 -3.20
N MET A 134 -41.08 -10.39 -3.09
CA MET A 134 -40.44 -9.57 -2.08
C MET A 134 -39.45 -8.64 -2.76
N MET A 135 -39.52 -7.35 -2.44
CA MET A 135 -38.63 -6.35 -3.00
C MET A 135 -37.52 -6.02 -2.00
N PRO A 136 -36.24 -6.26 -2.33
CA PRO A 136 -35.14 -5.98 -1.42
C PRO A 136 -34.89 -4.46 -1.33
N LYS A 137 -34.52 -4.00 -0.13
CA LYS A 137 -34.05 -2.64 0.10
C LYS A 137 -32.59 -2.51 -0.30
N LYS A 138 -32.26 -1.48 -1.08
CA LYS A 138 -30.87 -1.22 -1.49
C LYS A 138 -30.12 -0.51 -0.37
N CYS A 139 -28.80 -0.65 -0.29
CA CYS A 139 -28.05 0.06 0.75
C CYS A 139 -28.03 1.59 0.55
N ASN A 140 -28.22 2.04 -0.69
CA ASN A 140 -28.42 3.44 -1.08
C ASN A 140 -29.90 3.79 -1.34
N ASP A 141 -30.82 3.19 -0.59
CA ASP A 141 -32.26 3.47 -0.69
C ASP A 141 -32.56 4.98 -0.55
N GLU A 142 -33.59 5.44 -1.26
CA GLU A 142 -34.06 6.82 -1.18
C GLU A 142 -34.68 7.14 0.19
N ASN A 143 -35.25 6.13 0.84
CA ASN A 143 -35.81 6.29 2.17
C ASN A 143 -34.67 6.31 3.22
N PRO A 144 -34.56 7.39 4.03
CA PRO A 144 -33.52 7.53 5.05
C PRO A 144 -33.56 6.42 6.12
N ASP A 145 -34.70 5.78 6.36
CA ASP A 145 -34.85 4.70 7.33
C ASP A 145 -34.12 3.41 6.90
N TYR A 146 -33.91 3.23 5.60
CA TYR A 146 -33.22 2.06 5.04
C TYR A 146 -31.81 2.38 4.54
N ARG A 147 -31.46 3.67 4.41
CA ARG A 147 -30.16 4.10 3.89
C ARG A 147 -29.02 3.78 4.86
N CYS A 148 -27.98 3.13 4.37
CA CYS A 148 -26.82 2.75 5.17
C CYS A 148 -25.75 3.86 5.20
N VAL A 149 -24.81 3.74 6.13
CA VAL A 149 -23.66 4.66 6.22
C VAL A 149 -22.65 4.37 5.11
N CYS A 150 -21.94 5.41 4.64
CA CYS A 150 -20.96 5.31 3.54
C CYS A 150 -19.88 4.24 3.80
N VAL A 151 -19.46 4.04 5.05
CA VAL A 151 -18.48 3.00 5.42
C VAL A 151 -18.99 1.56 5.23
N ASP A 152 -20.32 1.36 5.27
CA ASP A 152 -20.98 0.07 5.07
C ASP A 152 -21.59 -0.07 3.66
N CYS A 153 -21.68 1.02 2.90
CA CYS A 153 -22.22 1.07 1.55
C CYS A 153 -21.51 2.16 0.73
N PRO A 154 -20.50 1.81 -0.09
CA PRO A 154 -19.77 2.76 -0.94
C PRO A 154 -20.66 3.54 -1.91
N ALA A 155 -21.80 2.96 -2.31
CA ALA A 155 -22.75 3.59 -3.21
C ALA A 155 -23.47 4.81 -2.60
N VAL A 156 -23.41 5.01 -1.28
CA VAL A 156 -23.92 6.20 -0.59
C VAL A 156 -22.87 7.32 -0.51
N CYS A 157 -21.59 6.99 -0.70
CA CYS A 157 -20.51 7.95 -0.51
C CYS A 157 -20.53 9.06 -1.59
N PRO A 158 -20.30 10.32 -1.20
CA PRO A 158 -20.11 11.39 -2.17
C PRO A 158 -18.80 11.18 -2.94
N GLU A 159 -18.79 11.51 -4.23
CA GLU A 159 -17.55 11.54 -5.01
C GLU A 159 -16.64 12.66 -4.50
N LEU A 160 -15.44 12.29 -4.05
CA LEU A 160 -14.45 13.25 -3.57
C LEU A 160 -13.68 13.87 -4.74
N PRO A 161 -13.36 15.17 -4.70
CA PRO A 161 -12.56 15.81 -5.73
C PRO A 161 -11.15 15.23 -5.77
N ALA A 162 -10.56 15.15 -6.97
CA ALA A 162 -9.20 14.65 -7.14
C ALA A 162 -8.19 15.51 -6.36
N VAL A 163 -7.46 14.90 -5.43
CA VAL A 163 -6.41 15.58 -4.67
C VAL A 163 -5.28 15.93 -5.64
N ARG A 164 -5.04 17.23 -5.83
CA ARG A 164 -3.85 17.70 -6.55
C ARG A 164 -2.63 17.36 -5.71
N LYS A 165 -1.80 16.42 -6.17
CA LYS A 165 -0.48 16.18 -5.57
C LYS A 165 0.31 17.49 -5.65
N SER A 166 0.69 18.05 -4.50
CA SER A 166 1.58 19.20 -4.43
C SER A 166 2.88 18.85 -5.17
N GLY A 167 3.18 19.60 -6.23
CA GLY A 167 4.35 19.35 -7.07
C GLY A 167 5.64 19.46 -6.25
N SER A 168 6.50 18.45 -6.33
CA SER A 168 7.83 18.48 -5.75
C SER A 168 8.80 19.12 -6.74
N CYS A 169 9.54 20.13 -6.30
CA CYS A 169 10.55 20.81 -7.11
C CYS A 169 11.66 19.82 -7.51
N HIS A 170 11.79 19.56 -8.80
CA HIS A 170 12.85 18.73 -9.38
C HIS A 170 13.61 19.52 -10.44
N VAL A 171 14.93 19.39 -10.43
CA VAL A 171 15.82 19.82 -11.53
C VAL A 171 16.30 18.55 -12.22
N GLY A 172 15.67 18.21 -13.34
CA GLY A 172 15.88 16.92 -14.02
C GLY A 172 15.44 15.75 -13.14
N ALA A 173 16.36 14.81 -12.87
CA ALA A 173 16.10 13.64 -12.04
C ALA A 173 16.27 13.87 -10.52
N LEU A 174 16.80 15.04 -10.11
CA LEU A 174 17.14 15.31 -8.71
C LEU A 174 16.15 16.28 -8.07
N PRO A 175 15.79 16.08 -6.79
CA PRO A 175 15.08 17.11 -6.02
C PRO A 175 15.89 18.41 -5.99
N CYS A 176 15.22 19.56 -6.03
CA CYS A 176 15.89 20.87 -6.00
C CYS A 176 16.82 21.03 -4.78
N LEU A 177 16.43 20.47 -3.63
CA LEU A 177 17.25 20.47 -2.41
C LEU A 177 18.53 19.64 -2.56
N SER A 178 18.44 18.48 -3.19
CA SER A 178 19.61 17.63 -3.47
C SER A 178 20.54 18.28 -4.50
N PHE A 179 19.99 18.95 -5.51
CA PHE A 179 20.80 19.68 -6.48
C PHE A 179 21.54 20.86 -5.83
N ALA A 180 20.84 21.65 -5.01
CA ALA A 180 21.43 22.78 -4.30
C ALA A 180 22.54 22.35 -3.31
N SER A 181 22.35 21.22 -2.61
CA SER A 181 23.37 20.70 -1.71
C SER A 181 24.61 20.21 -2.46
N ILE A 182 24.45 19.44 -3.54
CA ILE A 182 25.58 18.97 -4.36
C ILE A 182 26.38 20.16 -4.91
N PHE A 183 25.71 21.18 -5.44
CA PHE A 183 26.36 22.36 -5.99
C PHE A 183 27.17 23.12 -4.93
N THR A 184 26.57 23.40 -3.77
CA THR A 184 27.25 24.11 -2.68
C THR A 184 28.46 23.35 -2.14
N TYR A 185 28.35 22.04 -1.92
CA TYR A 185 29.49 21.21 -1.48
C TYR A 185 30.61 21.16 -2.51
N SER A 186 30.27 21.12 -3.80
CA SER A 186 31.27 21.13 -4.88
C SER A 186 32.10 22.42 -4.84
N VAL A 187 31.44 23.58 -4.72
CA VAL A 187 32.13 24.88 -4.65
C VAL A 187 33.03 24.96 -3.41
N LEU A 188 32.55 24.52 -2.24
CA LEU A 188 33.35 24.52 -1.01
C LEU A 188 34.58 23.62 -1.11
N LEU A 189 34.44 22.43 -1.72
CA LEU A 189 35.55 21.51 -1.91
C LEU A 189 36.61 22.11 -2.85
N PHE A 190 36.19 22.71 -3.97
CA PHE A 190 37.11 23.39 -4.89
C PHE A 190 37.83 24.57 -4.23
N ALA A 191 37.12 25.39 -3.45
CA ALA A 191 37.74 26.50 -2.71
C ALA A 191 38.76 26.00 -1.67
N PHE A 192 38.43 24.93 -0.94
CA PHE A 192 39.34 24.31 0.01
C PHE A 192 40.59 23.77 -0.69
N ALA A 193 40.42 23.00 -1.77
CA ALA A 193 41.54 22.49 -2.55
C ALA A 193 42.43 23.62 -3.08
N ALA A 194 41.84 24.67 -3.68
CA ALA A 194 42.58 25.82 -4.18
C ALA A 194 43.36 26.54 -3.06
N SER A 195 42.78 26.67 -1.87
CA SER A 195 43.48 27.26 -0.71
C SER A 195 44.68 26.42 -0.27
N VAL A 196 44.54 25.08 -0.25
CA VAL A 196 45.62 24.15 0.13
C VAL A 196 46.72 24.17 -0.92
N PHE A 197 46.37 24.05 -2.20
CA PHE A 197 47.35 24.13 -3.29
C PHE A 197 48.04 25.48 -3.36
N GLY A 198 47.29 26.57 -3.18
CA GLY A 198 47.84 27.94 -3.10
C GLY A 198 48.80 28.09 -1.92
N HIS A 199 48.45 27.58 -0.75
CA HIS A 199 49.32 27.62 0.43
C HIS A 199 50.58 26.76 0.27
N VAL A 200 50.47 25.56 -0.32
CA VAL A 200 51.63 24.71 -0.63
C VAL A 200 52.53 25.37 -1.68
N ALA A 201 51.96 25.94 -2.74
CA ALA A 201 52.71 26.67 -3.76
C ALA A 201 53.39 27.91 -3.18
N TRP A 202 52.70 28.66 -2.31
CA TRP A 202 53.27 29.82 -1.63
C TRP A 202 54.39 29.42 -0.67
N ARG A 203 54.24 28.35 0.11
CA ARG A 203 55.32 27.81 0.96
C ARG A 203 56.53 27.39 0.13
N ARG A 204 56.33 26.66 -0.97
CA ARG A 204 57.43 26.27 -1.88
C ARG A 204 58.10 27.48 -2.52
N TYR A 205 57.32 28.48 -2.94
CA TYR A 205 57.84 29.72 -3.50
C TYR A 205 58.63 30.53 -2.47
N ALA A 206 58.14 30.63 -1.23
CA ALA A 206 58.83 31.29 -0.13
C ALA A 206 60.15 30.58 0.22
N GLN A 207 60.16 29.24 0.29
CA GLN A 207 61.38 28.45 0.49
C GLN A 207 62.41 28.70 -0.61
N HIS A 208 62.01 28.63 -1.89
CA HIS A 208 62.92 28.93 -3.01
C HIS A 208 63.41 30.38 -3.03
N ARG A 209 62.60 31.33 -2.56
CA ARG A 209 63.03 32.73 -2.43
C ARG A 209 64.07 32.90 -1.32
N VAL A 210 63.88 32.24 -0.17
CA VAL A 210 64.85 32.22 0.94
C VAL A 210 66.17 31.55 0.52
N GLU A 211 66.11 30.42 -0.18
CA GLU A 211 67.31 29.75 -0.74
C GLU A 211 68.08 30.65 -1.72
N ARG A 212 67.37 31.34 -2.63
CA ARG A 212 68.02 32.32 -3.53
C ARG A 212 68.67 33.47 -2.78
N THR A 213 68.03 34.03 -1.76
CA THR A 213 68.63 35.12 -0.97
C THR A 213 69.83 34.66 -0.15
N ARG A 214 69.86 33.40 0.30
CA ARG A 214 71.00 32.83 1.03
C ARG A 214 72.23 32.66 0.13
N LEU A 215 72.05 32.19 -1.10
CA LEU A 215 73.13 32.08 -2.09
C LEU A 215 73.72 33.44 -2.50
N LEU A 216 72.89 34.51 -2.52
CA LEU A 216 73.36 35.87 -2.80
C LEU A 216 74.14 36.48 -1.62
N HIS A 217 73.82 36.10 -0.39
CA HIS A 217 74.52 36.60 0.80
C HIS A 217 75.84 35.85 1.04
N GLU A 218 75.91 34.57 0.67
CA GLU A 218 77.15 33.80 0.70
C GLU A 218 78.16 34.28 -0.36
N SER A 219 77.68 34.81 -1.51
CA SER A 219 78.55 35.49 -2.49
C SER A 219 79.05 36.87 -2.05
N SER A 220 78.49 37.46 -0.98
CA SER A 220 78.86 38.81 -0.53
C SER A 220 79.72 38.83 0.74
N HIS A 221 80.15 37.67 1.24
CA HIS A 221 81.06 37.60 2.39
C HIS A 221 82.33 36.80 2.05
N SER A 222 83.13 37.34 1.14
CA SER A 222 84.56 37.04 1.04
C SER A 222 85.32 38.32 0.67
N ASP A 223 85.22 39.31 1.56
CA ASP A 223 86.33 40.26 1.74
C ASP A 223 87.41 39.50 2.50
N ASP A 224 88.57 39.32 1.86
CA ASP A 224 89.91 39.63 2.40
C ASP A 224 91.00 38.81 1.68
N GLU A 225 91.69 39.53 0.80
CA GLU A 225 93.13 39.55 0.55
C GLU A 225 93.89 38.35 -0.10
N ASP A 226 94.67 38.77 -1.10
CA ASP A 226 95.96 38.25 -1.60
C ASP A 226 96.08 37.20 -2.73
N GLU A 227 96.70 37.72 -3.79
CA GLU A 227 97.66 37.14 -4.74
C GLU A 227 97.32 35.91 -5.63
N GLY A 228 97.20 36.22 -6.93
CA GLY A 228 97.82 35.50 -8.07
C GLY A 228 97.93 33.97 -8.07
N GLY A 229 97.09 33.29 -8.88
CA GLY A 229 97.26 31.88 -9.26
C GLY A 229 96.23 31.41 -10.30
N PRO A 230 96.50 30.38 -11.12
CA PRO A 230 96.00 30.28 -12.49
C PRO A 230 94.55 29.79 -12.63
N VAL A 231 93.98 30.17 -13.78
CA VAL A 231 92.63 29.88 -14.28
C VAL A 231 92.29 28.38 -14.21
N LEU A 232 91.25 28.02 -13.45
CA LEU A 232 90.63 26.69 -13.48
C LEU A 232 89.25 26.79 -14.15
N THR A 233 89.07 25.91 -15.13
CA THR A 233 88.09 25.92 -16.22
C THR A 233 86.63 25.73 -15.79
N GLU A 234 85.74 26.43 -16.51
CA GLU A 234 84.28 26.47 -16.36
C GLU A 234 83.53 25.18 -16.79
N ALA A 235 84.20 24.02 -16.72
CA ALA A 235 83.67 22.75 -17.24
C ALA A 235 83.11 21.79 -16.17
N MET A 236 83.09 22.17 -14.89
CA MET A 236 82.56 21.33 -13.80
C MET A 236 81.51 22.08 -12.99
N ARG A 237 80.33 22.25 -13.58
CA ARG A 237 79.09 22.45 -12.81
C ARG A 237 78.22 21.22 -13.01
N ASP A 238 78.22 20.34 -12.02
CA ASP A 238 77.20 19.29 -11.90
C ASP A 238 75.83 19.97 -11.84
N ARG A 239 75.06 19.84 -12.93
CA ARG A 239 73.72 20.39 -13.05
C ARG A 239 72.75 19.31 -12.55
N PRO A 240 72.02 19.50 -11.44
CA PRO A 240 71.06 18.50 -10.99
C PRO A 240 69.87 18.48 -11.95
N THR A 241 69.83 17.50 -12.85
CA THR A 241 68.70 17.30 -13.77
C THR A 241 67.59 16.59 -13.02
N LYS A 242 66.56 17.35 -12.64
CA LYS A 242 65.32 16.78 -12.09
C LYS A 242 64.61 16.07 -13.25
N ARG A 243 64.65 14.73 -13.24
CA ARG A 243 64.07 13.89 -14.29
C ARG A 243 62.53 13.92 -14.18
N TYR A 244 61.85 14.44 -15.19
CA TYR A 244 60.39 14.49 -15.23
C TYR A 244 59.84 13.26 -15.97
N TRP A 245 59.01 12.48 -15.29
CA TRP A 245 58.45 11.22 -15.78
C TRP A 245 57.74 11.31 -17.14
N ILE A 246 57.14 12.45 -17.46
CA ILE A 246 56.48 12.68 -18.75
C ILE A 246 57.50 12.63 -19.90
N ASN A 247 58.73 13.12 -19.69
CA ASN A 247 59.76 13.15 -20.72
C ASN A 247 60.28 11.74 -21.03
N ASP A 248 60.48 10.91 -19.99
CA ASP A 248 60.88 9.50 -20.18
C ASP A 248 59.80 8.71 -20.94
N ARG A 249 58.51 9.01 -20.69
CA ARG A 249 57.41 8.33 -21.37
C ARG A 249 57.24 8.76 -22.83
N CYS A 250 57.56 10.02 -23.16
CA CYS A 250 57.57 10.51 -24.53
C CYS A 250 58.75 9.94 -25.33
N ASP A 251 59.94 9.84 -24.73
CA ASP A 251 61.10 9.23 -25.37
C ASP A 251 60.85 7.73 -25.66
N ASP A 252 60.28 6.98 -24.72
CA ASP A 252 59.95 5.56 -24.92
C ASP A 252 58.88 5.32 -26.01
N LEU A 253 57.99 6.30 -26.21
CA LEU A 253 57.01 6.30 -27.29
C LEU A 253 57.64 6.64 -28.65
N PHE A 254 58.64 7.52 -28.67
CA PHE A 254 59.35 7.89 -29.89
C PHE A 254 60.27 6.78 -30.40
N TYR A 255 60.85 5.99 -29.50
CA TYR A 255 61.66 4.82 -29.86
C TYR A 255 60.86 3.60 -30.33
N ARG A 256 59.53 3.62 -30.19
CA ARG A 256 58.61 2.55 -30.63
C ARG A 256 57.90 2.83 -31.97
N LEU A 257 58.24 3.94 -32.63
CA LEU A 257 57.82 4.30 -34.00
C LEU A 257 58.97 4.05 -34.98
#